data_AF-A0AAU3Q4F0-F1
#
_entry.id   AF-A0AAU3Q4F0-F1
#
_cell.length_a   1.000
_cell.length_b   1.000
_cell.length_c   1.000
_cell.angle_alpha   90.00
_cell.angle_beta   90.00
_cell.angle_gamma   90.00
#
_symmetry.space_group_name_H-M   'P 1'
#
loop_
_entity.id
_entity.type
_entity.pdbx_description
1 polymer ?
#
loop_
_entity_poly.entity_id
_entity_poly.type
_entity_poly.pdbx_seq_one_letter_code
_entity_poly.pdbx_strand_id
1 'polypeptide(L)' 'MKTLYAPYLTGAPIGSYCGGGVAATPDVLVLSKLGIPAALYPGSWSQWTSDPSRPIATGSDRGCAVI' A
#
# COMPACT_ATOMS: atom_id res chain seq x y z
N MET A 1 17.95 8.42 4.12
CA MET A 1 16.70 7.96 3.46
C MET A 1 15.69 7.35 4.44
N LYS A 2 16.07 6.41 5.33
CA LYS A 2 15.14 5.80 6.32
C LYS A 2 14.41 6.80 7.23
N THR A 3 15.07 7.91 7.59
CA THR A 3 14.49 8.96 8.46
C THR A 3 13.24 9.61 7.87
N LEU A 4 13.09 9.64 6.55
CA LEU A 4 11.88 10.17 5.89
C LEU A 4 10.63 9.33 6.21
N TYR A 5 10.81 8.02 6.36
CA TYR A 5 9.71 7.08 6.59
C TYR A 5 9.40 6.86 8.07
N ALA A 6 10.26 7.31 8.99
CA ALA A 6 10.14 7.03 10.42
C ALA A 6 8.75 7.33 11.02
N PRO A 7 8.06 8.43 10.67
CA PRO A 7 6.70 8.70 11.18
C PRO A 7 5.64 7.69 10.74
N TYR A 8 5.89 6.94 9.66
CA TYR A 8 4.95 5.99 9.06
C TYR A 8 5.25 4.52 9.44
N LEU A 9 6.42 4.25 10.03
CA LEU A 9 6.83 2.91 10.47
C LEU A 9 6.27 2.63 11.88
N THR A 10 4.95 2.45 11.96
CA THR A 10 4.22 2.25 13.23
C THR A 10 4.41 0.84 13.82
N GLY A 11 5.17 -0.03 13.16
CA GLY A 11 5.28 -1.46 13.49
C GLY A 11 4.16 -2.33 12.90
N ALA A 12 3.15 -1.72 12.28
CA ALA A 12 2.15 -2.45 11.50
C ALA A 12 2.76 -3.04 10.22
N PRO A 13 2.23 -4.17 9.70
CA PRO A 13 2.58 -4.67 8.38
C PRO A 13 2.36 -3.61 7.30
N ILE A 14 3.32 -3.49 6.38
CA ILE A 14 3.27 -2.51 5.29
C ILE A 14 2.84 -3.23 4.02
N GLY A 15 1.79 -2.71 3.38
CA GLY A 15 1.36 -3.11 2.04
C GLY A 15 1.57 -1.98 1.03
N SER A 16 1.92 -2.32 -0.21
CA SER A 16 1.86 -1.39 -1.34
C SER A 16 0.90 -1.91 -2.43
N TYR A 17 0.14 -1.00 -3.02
CA TYR A 17 -0.81 -1.24 -4.09
C TYR A 17 -0.92 -0.02 -5.00
N CYS A 18 -1.47 -0.20 -6.20
CA CYS A 18 -1.79 0.90 -7.11
C CYS A 18 -3.07 0.57 -7.89
N GLY A 19 -3.15 0.92 -9.17
CA GLY A 19 -4.22 0.47 -10.07
C GLY A 19 -4.19 -1.04 -10.34
N GLY A 20 -3.01 -1.58 -10.67
CA GLY A 20 -2.84 -2.97 -11.12
C GLY A 20 -1.49 -3.59 -10.74
N GLY A 21 -0.89 -3.16 -9.62
CA GLY A 21 0.35 -3.72 -9.06
C GLY A 21 1.67 -3.22 -9.65
N VAL A 22 1.70 -2.77 -10.91
CA VAL A 22 2.96 -2.39 -11.59
C VAL A 22 3.67 -1.24 -10.90
N ALA A 23 2.98 -0.12 -10.67
CA ALA A 23 3.57 1.06 -10.05
C ALA A 23 3.94 0.86 -8.56
N ALA A 24 3.34 -0.13 -7.90
CA ALA A 24 3.61 -0.47 -6.50
C ALA A 24 4.83 -1.39 -6.31
N THR A 25 5.24 -2.08 -7.37
CA THR A 25 6.41 -2.98 -7.35
C THR A 25 7.72 -2.28 -6.96
N PRO A 26 8.08 -1.10 -7.51
CA PRO A 26 9.31 -0.41 -7.10
C PRO A 26 9.29 0.01 -5.62
N ASP A 27 8.13 0.29 -5.02
CA ASP A 27 8.05 0.64 -3.59
C ASP A 27 8.57 -0.51 -2.72
N VAL A 28 8.12 -1.74 -3.00
CA VAL A 28 8.55 -2.93 -2.27
C VAL A 28 10.05 -3.18 -2.44
N LEU A 29 10.59 -2.94 -3.65
CA LEU A 29 12.03 -3.03 -3.90
C LEU A 29 12.81 -2.01 -3.05
N VAL A 30 12.38 -0.75 -3.03
CA VAL A 30 13.03 0.31 -2.25
C VAL A 30 12.95 0.01 -0.76
N LEU A 31 11.78 -0.38 -0.25
CA LEU A 31 11.61 -0.74 1.17
C LEU A 31 12.47 -1.94 1.55
N SER A 32 12.58 -2.95 0.69
CA SER A 32 13.48 -4.09 0.87
C SER A 32 14.95 -3.66 0.96
N LYS A 33 15.42 -2.74 0.09
CA LYS A 33 16.76 -2.15 0.18
C LYS A 33 16.98 -1.35 1.47
N LEU A 34 15.92 -0.81 2.06
CA LEU A 34 15.93 -0.13 3.35
C LEU A 34 15.77 -1.12 4.53
N GLY A 35 15.68 -2.43 4.30
CA GLY A 35 15.47 -3.43 5.35
C GLY A 35 14.10 -3.29 6.03
N ILE A 36 13.12 -2.71 5.34
CA ILE A 36 11.75 -2.56 5.81
C ILE A 36 10.91 -3.62 5.09
N PRO A 37 10.31 -4.58 5.81
CA PRO A 37 9.46 -5.59 5.19
C PRO A 37 8.18 -4.94 4.68
N ALA A 38 7.86 -5.17 3.40
CA ALA A 38 6.63 -4.73 2.77
C ALA A 38 6.11 -5.80 1.82
N ALA A 39 4.79 -5.96 1.75
CA ALA A 39 4.12 -6.86 0.84
C ALA A 39 3.53 -6.08 -0.34
N LEU A 40 3.61 -6.66 -1.54
CA LEU A 40 2.86 -6.17 -2.70
C LEU A 40 1.47 -6.80 -2.67
N TYR A 41 0.42 -5.99 -2.90
CA TYR A 41 -0.90 -6.49 -3.27
C TYR A 41 -1.06 -6.46 -4.80
N PRO A 42 -0.81 -7.58 -5.52
CA PRO A 42 -0.62 -7.54 -6.97
C PRO A 42 -1.90 -7.18 -7.72
N GLY A 43 -3.04 -7.70 -7.26
CA GLY A 43 -4.34 -7.42 -7.88
C GLY A 43 -4.79 -5.98 -7.70
N SER A 44 -4.32 -5.30 -6.64
CA SER A 44 -4.43 -3.85 -6.50
C SER A 44 -5.88 -3.35 -6.61
N TRP A 45 -6.09 -2.08 -7.00
CA TRP A 45 -7.42 -1.50 -7.14
C TRP A 45 -8.35 -2.29 -8.07
N SER A 46 -7.82 -2.82 -9.18
CA SER A 46 -8.60 -3.64 -10.12
C SER A 46 -9.19 -4.88 -9.46
N GLN A 47 -8.44 -5.57 -8.59
CA GLN A 47 -8.96 -6.71 -7.83
C GLN A 47 -9.82 -6.27 -6.63
N TRP A 48 -9.55 -5.10 -6.05
CA TRP A 48 -10.38 -4.60 -4.95
C TRP A 48 -11.80 -4.31 -5.44
N THR A 49 -11.92 -3.55 -6.51
CA THR A 49 -13.20 -3.07 -7.06
C THR A 49 -13.98 -4.12 -7.84
N SER A 50 -13.39 -5.27 -8.16
CA SER A 50 -14.14 -6.37 -8.78
C SER A 50 -15.23 -6.95 -7.86
N ASP A 51 -15.13 -6.69 -6.55
CA ASP A 51 -16.16 -7.03 -5.57
C ASP A 51 -16.86 -5.74 -5.08
N PRO A 52 -18.10 -5.46 -5.53
CA PRO A 52 -18.81 -4.23 -5.19
C PRO A 52 -19.27 -4.17 -3.72
N SER A 53 -19.16 -5.27 -2.97
CA SER A 53 -19.52 -5.29 -1.54
C SER A 53 -18.41 -4.70 -0.64
N ARG A 54 -17.20 -4.51 -1.18
CA ARG A 54 -16.06 -4.01 -0.41
C ARG A 54 -16.15 -2.50 -0.16
N PRO A 55 -15.71 -2.03 1.01
CA PRO A 55 -15.71 -0.61 1.31
C PRO A 55 -14.75 0.15 0.38
N ILE A 56 -15.16 1.35 -0.02
CA ILE A 56 -14.38 2.29 -0.82
C ILE A 56 -14.51 3.66 -0.16
N ALA A 57 -13.37 4.27 0.19
CA ALA A 57 -13.35 5.68 0.56
C ALA A 57 -13.12 6.55 -0.69
N THR A 58 -13.72 7.74 -0.71
CA THR A 58 -13.55 8.76 -1.75
C THR A 58 -13.24 10.10 -1.12
N GLY A 59 -12.53 10.98 -1.83
CA GLY A 59 -12.09 12.28 -1.32
C GLY A 59 -10.66 12.25 -0.78
N SER A 60 -10.24 13.30 -0.09
CA SER A 60 -8.86 13.48 0.41
C SER A 60 -8.60 12.81 1.75
N ASP A 61 -9.65 12.37 2.44
CA ASP A 61 -9.52 11.74 3.74
C ASP A 61 -9.01 10.31 3.55
N ARG A 62 -7.99 9.94 4.33
CA ARG A 62 -7.36 8.61 4.24
C ARG A 62 -8.29 7.45 4.64
N GLY A 63 -9.51 7.75 5.10
CA GLY A 63 -10.46 6.78 5.65
C GLY A 63 -9.91 6.06 6.89
N CYS A 64 -10.76 5.33 7.61
CA CYS A 64 -10.26 4.29 8.52
C CYS A 64 -10.07 3.02 7.68
N ALA A 65 -8.82 2.76 7.26
CA ALA A 65 -8.34 1.53 6.63
C ALA A 65 -9.20 0.99 5.48
N VAL A 66 -8.88 1.44 4.26
CA VAL A 66 -9.30 0.79 3.02
C VAL A 66 -8.02 0.26 2.38
N ILE A 67 -7.94 -1.07 2.26
CA ILE A 67 -6.81 -1.90 1.78
C ILE A 67 -5.49 -1.84 2.55
#